data_AF-A0A0R2UD24-F1
#
_entry.id   AF-A0A0R2UD24-F1
#
_cell.length_a   1.000
_cell.length_b   1.000
_cell.length_c   1.000
_cell.angle_alpha   90.00
_cell.angle_beta   90.00
_cell.angle_gamma   90.00
#
_symmetry.space_group_name_H-M   'P 1'
#
loop_
_entity.id
_entity.type
_entity.pdbx_description
1 polymer ?
#
loop_
_entity_poly.entity_id
_entity_poly.type
_entity_poly.pdbx_seq_one_letter_code
_entity_poly.pdbx_strand_id
1 'polypeptide(L)'
;MLEDFGDEWVTKYMFHYRWHFKDDIEKAGTILPLLHGITLDDDSHAAFKQHISDWQTSRLWVVGSNEITAPIIEASFKRFLGQLNHCLSQHPFLFGSRPSSADYALFGQLSALVGFDPTSRALAHEISPRVIAWQDLMEDLSGLEPSESDWVNFEGAEQNLSSLFQEVGKVYLPALLANSLAVAQEEKTWTAEIDGAKWEQRSFPYQAKCLKWINDEFQALNESDQKQIKEFLTKTGCGELIAEK
;
A
#
# COMPACT_ATOMS: atom_id res chain seq x y z
N MET A 1 -1.71 5.94 -9.63
CA MET A 1 -1.64 6.50 -8.26
C MET A 1 -2.04 5.49 -7.20
N LEU A 2 -3.28 4.99 -7.16
CA LEU A 2 -3.67 4.00 -6.13
C LEU A 2 -2.94 2.66 -6.26
N GLU A 3 -2.64 2.23 -7.49
CA GLU A 3 -1.75 1.09 -7.77
C GLU A 3 -0.37 1.30 -7.12
N ASP A 4 0.30 2.40 -7.46
CA ASP A 4 1.59 2.80 -6.89
C ASP A 4 1.56 2.97 -5.36
N PHE A 5 0.47 3.51 -4.79
CA PHE A 5 0.28 3.55 -3.33
C PHE A 5 0.24 2.14 -2.72
N GLY A 6 -0.45 1.19 -3.36
CA GLY A 6 -0.47 -0.21 -2.94
C GLY A 6 0.93 -0.84 -2.97
N ASP A 7 1.64 -0.66 -4.07
CA ASP A 7 2.95 -1.30 -4.26
C ASP A 7 4.07 -0.68 -3.43
N GLU A 8 4.08 0.65 -3.25
CA GLU A 8 5.21 1.38 -2.66
C GLU A 8 4.96 1.87 -1.23
N TRP A 9 3.70 2.11 -0.83
CA TRP A 9 3.37 2.56 0.52
C TRP A 9 2.73 1.48 1.38
N VAL A 10 1.72 0.74 0.88
CA VAL A 10 1.08 -0.33 1.67
C VAL A 10 2.09 -1.46 2.00
N THR A 11 3.10 -1.65 1.15
CA THR A 11 4.25 -2.54 1.44
C THR A 11 5.00 -2.16 2.73
N LYS A 12 5.00 -0.87 3.10
CA LYS A 12 5.61 -0.41 4.36
C LYS A 12 4.81 -0.90 5.56
N TYR A 13 3.47 -0.90 5.48
CA TYR A 13 2.63 -1.51 6.50
C TYR A 13 2.95 -3.00 6.60
N MET A 14 2.94 -3.71 5.47
CA MET A 14 3.19 -5.15 5.43
C MET A 14 4.52 -5.51 6.07
N PHE A 15 5.60 -4.86 5.64
CA PHE A 15 6.93 -5.19 6.14
C PHE A 15 7.10 -4.81 7.61
N HIS A 16 6.51 -3.69 8.04
CA HIS A 16 6.47 -3.30 9.45
C HIS A 16 5.75 -4.36 10.28
N TYR A 17 4.49 -4.65 10.00
CA TYR A 17 3.70 -5.60 10.80
C TYR A 17 4.33 -6.99 10.84
N ARG A 18 4.82 -7.51 9.70
CA ARG A 18 5.44 -8.84 9.64
C ARG A 18 6.72 -8.95 10.45
N TRP A 19 7.60 -7.95 10.38
CA TRP A 19 8.96 -8.06 10.90
C TRP A 19 9.23 -7.21 12.14
N HIS A 20 8.22 -6.55 12.69
CA HIS A 20 8.33 -5.80 13.95
C HIS A 20 7.77 -6.56 15.15
N PHE A 21 6.60 -7.21 14.98
CA PHE A 21 5.90 -7.88 16.07
C PHE A 21 6.38 -9.33 16.23
N LYS A 22 6.58 -9.76 17.48
CA LYS A 22 7.15 -11.07 17.81
C LYS A 22 6.36 -12.25 17.22
N ASP A 23 5.04 -12.23 17.35
CA ASP A 23 4.19 -13.33 16.91
C ASP A 23 4.14 -13.43 15.38
N ASP A 24 4.20 -12.29 14.69
CA ASP A 24 4.27 -12.20 13.23
C ASP A 24 5.62 -12.69 12.71
N ILE A 25 6.74 -12.27 13.33
CA ILE A 25 8.10 -12.78 13.00
C ILE A 25 8.14 -14.30 13.18
N GLU A 26 7.61 -14.80 14.29
CA GLU A 26 7.61 -16.23 14.61
C GLU A 26 6.81 -17.03 13.57
N LYS A 27 5.61 -16.57 13.20
CA LYS A 27 4.81 -17.20 12.14
C LYS A 27 5.49 -17.12 10.78
N ALA A 28 5.96 -15.94 10.37
CA ALA A 28 6.60 -15.72 9.09
C ALA A 28 7.88 -16.56 8.95
N GLY A 29 8.76 -16.52 9.94
CA GLY A 29 9.97 -17.34 9.97
C GLY A 29 9.66 -18.84 9.89
N THR A 30 8.55 -19.28 10.49
CA THR A 30 8.16 -20.70 10.47
C THR A 30 7.55 -21.12 9.13
N ILE A 31 6.62 -20.34 8.57
CA ILE A 31 5.83 -20.79 7.41
C ILE A 31 6.52 -20.45 6.08
N LEU A 32 7.18 -19.30 5.94
CA LEU A 32 7.78 -18.87 4.67
C LEU A 32 8.82 -19.86 4.09
N PRO A 33 9.69 -20.52 4.88
CA PRO A 33 10.56 -21.57 4.36
C PRO A 33 9.77 -22.76 3.79
N LEU A 34 8.70 -23.18 4.47
CA LEU A 34 7.89 -24.33 4.06
C LEU A 34 7.08 -24.05 2.79
N LEU A 35 6.74 -22.78 2.52
CA LEU A 35 6.15 -22.38 1.23
C LEU A 35 7.13 -22.54 0.05
N HIS A 36 8.44 -22.48 0.30
CA HIS A 36 9.44 -22.80 -0.74
C HIS A 36 9.63 -24.30 -0.93
N GLY A 37 9.37 -25.11 0.10
CA GLY A 37 9.47 -26.56 0.02
C GLY A 37 8.90 -27.25 1.25
N ILE A 38 7.71 -27.85 1.12
CA ILE A 38 7.02 -28.52 2.23
C ILE A 38 7.73 -29.78 2.73
N THR A 39 8.70 -30.28 1.98
CA THR A 39 9.52 -31.46 2.30
C THR A 39 10.86 -31.10 2.96
N LEU A 40 11.06 -29.85 3.38
CA LEU A 40 12.23 -29.46 4.18
C LEU A 40 12.29 -30.31 5.46
N ASP A 41 13.47 -30.87 5.75
CA ASP A 41 13.71 -31.54 7.03
C ASP A 41 13.76 -30.53 8.19
N ASP A 42 13.49 -31.02 9.40
CA ASP A 42 13.35 -30.18 10.61
C ASP A 42 14.62 -29.34 10.91
N ASP A 43 15.82 -29.89 10.68
CA ASP A 43 17.08 -29.20 10.94
C ASP A 43 17.29 -28.05 9.93
N SER A 44 17.06 -28.33 8.64
CA SER A 44 17.10 -27.31 7.58
C SER A 44 16.02 -26.24 7.81
N HIS A 45 14.81 -26.64 8.19
CA HIS A 45 13.71 -25.73 8.46
C HIS A 45 14.03 -24.77 9.60
N ALA A 46 14.56 -25.29 10.72
CA ALA A 46 14.98 -24.47 11.85
C ALA A 46 16.09 -23.46 11.46
N ALA A 47 17.06 -23.88 10.64
CA ALA A 47 18.12 -23.01 10.15
C ALA A 47 17.57 -21.89 9.24
N PHE A 48 16.68 -22.21 8.30
CA PHE A 48 16.07 -21.20 7.42
C PHE A 48 15.16 -20.23 8.18
N LYS A 49 14.39 -20.73 9.15
CA LYS A 49 13.57 -19.90 10.02
C LYS A 49 14.41 -18.82 10.70
N GLN A 50 15.51 -19.22 11.35
CA GLN A 50 16.41 -18.30 12.03
C GLN A 50 17.01 -17.30 11.03
N HIS A 51 17.55 -17.79 9.92
CA HIS A 51 18.20 -16.96 8.91
C HIS A 51 17.27 -15.89 8.33
N ILE A 52 16.05 -16.27 7.91
CA ILE A 52 15.09 -15.34 7.31
C ILE A 52 14.60 -14.32 8.35
N SER A 53 14.33 -14.74 9.58
CA SER A 53 13.88 -13.85 10.65
C SER A 53 14.94 -12.79 10.97
N ASP A 54 16.19 -13.19 11.16
CA ASP A 54 17.31 -12.27 11.42
C ASP A 54 17.54 -11.33 10.23
N TRP A 55 17.52 -11.88 9.01
CA TRP A 55 17.75 -11.09 7.81
C TRP A 55 16.67 -10.01 7.63
N GLN A 56 15.40 -10.37 7.76
CA GLN A 56 14.30 -9.43 7.49
C GLN A 56 14.11 -8.39 8.60
N THR A 57 14.24 -8.79 9.87
CA THR A 57 14.20 -7.85 11.00
C THR A 57 15.33 -6.82 10.93
N SER A 58 16.52 -7.22 10.46
CA SER A 58 17.64 -6.29 10.22
C SER A 58 17.37 -5.24 9.14
N ARG A 59 16.29 -5.40 8.34
CA ARG A 59 15.93 -4.56 7.19
C ARG A 59 14.71 -3.69 7.43
N LEU A 60 14.17 -3.59 8.64
CA LEU A 60 13.04 -2.69 8.96
C LEU A 60 13.30 -1.23 8.54
N TRP A 61 14.56 -0.78 8.61
CA TRP A 61 14.96 0.55 8.15
C TRP A 61 14.73 0.78 6.65
N VAL A 62 14.68 -0.27 5.82
CA VAL A 62 14.46 -0.15 4.36
C VAL A 62 13.09 0.43 4.07
N VAL A 63 12.08 0.04 4.84
CA VAL A 63 10.71 0.58 4.72
C VAL A 63 10.50 1.84 5.56
N GLY A 64 11.52 2.28 6.29
CA GLY A 64 11.48 3.43 7.17
C GLY A 64 10.91 3.14 8.55
N SER A 65 10.72 1.87 8.94
CA SER A 65 10.18 1.48 10.25
C SER A 65 11.24 1.58 11.35
N ASN A 66 11.01 2.43 12.34
CA ASN A 66 11.82 2.61 13.55
C ASN A 66 10.96 3.19 14.68
N GLU A 67 11.55 3.48 15.85
CA GLU A 67 10.83 3.99 17.02
C GLU A 67 10.02 5.29 16.77
N ILE A 68 10.47 6.13 15.84
CA ILE A 68 9.82 7.42 15.52
C ILE A 68 8.64 7.20 14.56
N THR A 69 8.80 6.33 13.56
CA THR A 69 7.84 6.17 12.46
C THR A 69 6.86 5.03 12.67
N ALA A 70 7.17 4.04 13.50
CA ALA A 70 6.29 2.90 13.78
C ALA A 70 4.88 3.35 14.23
N PRO A 71 4.71 4.28 15.20
CA PRO A 71 3.39 4.75 15.59
C PRO A 71 2.59 5.37 14.44
N ILE A 72 3.28 6.01 13.48
CA ILE A 72 2.65 6.62 12.31
C ILE A 72 2.23 5.56 11.31
N ILE A 73 3.08 4.56 11.04
CA ILE A 73 2.77 3.42 10.18
C ILE A 73 1.54 2.68 10.69
N GLU A 74 1.49 2.38 11.99
CA GLU A 74 0.37 1.69 12.62
C GLU A 74 -0.92 2.53 12.60
N ALA A 75 -0.83 3.83 12.90
CA ALA A 75 -1.99 4.73 12.85
C ALA A 75 -2.54 4.86 11.41
N SER A 76 -1.64 4.94 10.43
CA SER A 76 -1.98 5.02 9.01
C SER A 76 -2.63 3.73 8.51
N PHE A 77 -2.13 2.56 8.90
CA PHE A 77 -2.77 1.28 8.58
C PHE A 77 -4.20 1.17 9.14
N LYS A 78 -4.44 1.60 10.39
CA LYS A 78 -5.78 1.62 10.99
C LYS A 78 -6.75 2.54 10.24
N ARG A 79 -6.31 3.74 9.83
CA ARG A 79 -7.12 4.65 9.00
C ARG A 79 -7.41 4.04 7.64
N PHE A 80 -6.38 3.49 6.99
CA PHE A 80 -6.49 2.80 5.71
C PHE A 80 -7.51 1.66 5.76
N LEU A 81 -7.49 0.81 6.80
CA LEU A 81 -8.49 -0.25 6.99
C LEU A 81 -9.92 0.31 7.07
N GLY A 82 -10.12 1.40 7.82
CA GLY A 82 -11.43 2.05 7.94
C GLY A 82 -11.91 2.68 6.63
N GLN A 83 -11.00 3.31 5.88
CA GLN A 83 -11.29 3.92 4.58
C GLN A 83 -11.61 2.86 3.52
N LEU A 84 -10.83 1.77 3.48
CA LEU A 84 -11.09 0.65 2.58
C LEU A 84 -12.38 -0.09 2.95
N ASN A 85 -12.70 -0.24 4.25
CA ASN A 85 -14.00 -0.75 4.69
C ASN A 85 -15.16 0.08 4.13
N HIS A 86 -15.03 1.41 4.15
CA HIS A 86 -16.02 2.31 3.59
C HIS A 86 -16.16 2.10 2.09
N CYS A 87 -15.04 2.06 1.35
CA CYS A 87 -15.05 1.81 -0.09
C CYS A 87 -15.77 0.50 -0.44
N LEU A 88 -15.41 -0.56 0.28
CA LEU A 88 -15.97 -1.92 0.11
C LEU A 88 -17.42 -2.05 0.59
N SER A 89 -17.94 -1.07 1.33
CA SER A 89 -19.36 -1.02 1.71
C SER A 89 -20.25 -0.52 0.59
N GLN A 90 -19.68 0.19 -0.40
CA GLN A 90 -20.41 0.75 -1.54
C GLN A 90 -20.27 -0.14 -2.78
N HIS A 91 -19.06 -0.64 -3.02
CA HIS A 91 -18.71 -1.43 -4.22
C HIS A 91 -17.78 -2.60 -3.86
N PRO A 92 -17.84 -3.74 -4.58
CA PRO A 92 -16.95 -4.87 -4.31
C PRO A 92 -15.48 -4.61 -4.67
N PHE A 93 -15.19 -3.59 -5.48
CA PHE A 93 -13.85 -3.13 -5.84
C PHE A 93 -13.77 -1.60 -5.74
N LEU A 94 -12.55 -1.04 -5.75
CA LEU A 94 -12.33 0.40 -5.56
C LEU A 94 -13.11 1.27 -6.56
N PHE A 95 -13.21 0.82 -7.81
CA PHE A 95 -13.82 1.57 -8.91
C PHE A 95 -15.11 0.92 -9.45
N GLY A 96 -15.84 0.18 -8.61
CA GLY A 96 -17.15 -0.37 -8.97
C GLY A 96 -17.23 -1.89 -8.86
N SER A 97 -17.84 -2.52 -9.87
CA SER A 97 -18.18 -3.95 -9.87
C SER A 97 -17.12 -4.84 -10.53
N ARG A 98 -15.97 -4.28 -10.92
CA ARG A 98 -14.83 -5.00 -11.49
C ARG A 98 -13.50 -4.61 -10.83
N PRO A 99 -12.52 -5.53 -10.76
CA PRO A 99 -11.19 -5.21 -10.24
C PRO A 99 -10.43 -4.29 -11.21
N SER A 100 -9.64 -3.40 -10.63
CA SER A 100 -8.65 -2.57 -11.31
C SER A 100 -7.23 -2.99 -10.95
N SER A 101 -6.22 -2.37 -11.57
CA SER A 101 -4.82 -2.57 -11.16
C SER A 101 -4.57 -2.15 -9.70
N ALA A 102 -5.28 -1.13 -9.21
CA ALA A 102 -5.19 -0.70 -7.82
C ALA A 102 -5.69 -1.78 -6.84
N ASP A 103 -6.76 -2.49 -7.18
CA ASP A 103 -7.28 -3.59 -6.36
C ASP A 103 -6.24 -4.71 -6.25
N TYR A 104 -5.54 -5.03 -7.34
CA TYR A 104 -4.47 -6.05 -7.32
C TYR A 104 -3.23 -5.62 -6.54
N ALA A 105 -2.80 -4.36 -6.66
CA ALA A 105 -1.69 -3.84 -5.86
C ALA A 105 -2.00 -3.88 -4.35
N LEU A 106 -3.21 -3.49 -3.96
CA LEU A 106 -3.67 -3.61 -2.58
C LEU A 106 -3.76 -5.08 -2.13
N PHE A 107 -4.34 -5.95 -2.97
CA PHE A 107 -4.45 -7.38 -2.67
C PHE A 107 -3.09 -8.02 -2.42
N GLY A 108 -2.06 -7.68 -3.21
CA GLY A 108 -0.70 -8.19 -3.02
C GLY A 108 -0.20 -7.99 -1.59
N GLN A 109 -0.35 -6.79 -1.03
CA GLN A 109 0.07 -6.49 0.35
C GLN A 109 -0.93 -7.00 1.40
N LEU A 110 -2.22 -7.03 1.10
CA LEU A 110 -3.27 -7.47 2.01
C LEU A 110 -3.33 -9.00 2.18
N SER A 111 -2.94 -9.77 1.17
CA SER A 111 -2.75 -11.23 1.31
C SER A 111 -1.76 -11.56 2.44
N ALA A 112 -0.73 -10.74 2.58
CA ALA A 112 0.22 -10.76 3.67
C ALA A 112 -0.40 -10.22 4.98
N LEU A 113 -0.72 -8.93 5.02
CA LEU A 113 -1.19 -8.23 6.23
C LEU A 113 -2.43 -8.85 6.86
N VAL A 114 -3.38 -9.29 6.03
CA VAL A 114 -4.69 -9.74 6.48
C VAL A 114 -4.81 -11.25 6.33
N GLY A 115 -4.35 -11.83 5.23
CA GLY A 115 -4.42 -13.29 5.02
C GLY A 115 -3.45 -14.08 5.90
N PHE A 116 -2.30 -13.50 6.25
CA PHE A 116 -1.21 -14.22 6.87
C PHE A 116 -0.79 -13.69 8.25
N ASP A 117 -0.49 -12.40 8.40
CA ASP A 117 0.15 -11.86 9.60
C ASP A 117 -0.85 -11.67 10.77
N PRO A 118 -0.63 -12.29 11.96
CA PRO A 118 -1.63 -12.34 13.03
C PRO A 118 -1.98 -10.97 13.63
N THR A 119 -1.01 -10.07 13.81
CA THR A 119 -1.26 -8.77 14.46
C THR A 119 -2.11 -7.86 13.56
N SER A 120 -1.74 -7.72 12.29
CA SER A 120 -2.49 -6.90 11.34
C SER A 120 -3.84 -7.53 10.99
N ARG A 121 -3.97 -8.86 10.95
CA ARG A 121 -5.26 -9.53 10.79
C ARG A 121 -6.21 -9.27 11.96
N ALA A 122 -5.71 -9.26 13.20
CA ALA A 122 -6.53 -8.94 14.37
C ALA A 122 -7.10 -7.52 14.31
N LEU A 123 -6.28 -6.54 13.89
CA LEU A 123 -6.73 -5.17 13.64
C LEU A 123 -7.76 -5.08 12.51
N ALA A 124 -7.54 -5.80 11.40
CA ALA A 124 -8.51 -5.87 10.31
C ALA A 124 -9.83 -6.48 10.78
N HIS A 125 -9.82 -7.49 11.64
CA HIS A 125 -11.04 -8.09 12.18
C HIS A 125 -11.84 -7.10 13.03
N GLU A 126 -11.17 -6.29 13.85
CA GLU A 126 -11.79 -5.27 14.67
C GLU A 126 -12.36 -4.11 13.84
N ILE A 127 -11.59 -3.60 12.87
CA ILE A 127 -11.88 -2.35 12.16
C ILE A 127 -12.67 -2.58 10.86
N SER A 128 -12.35 -3.64 10.13
CA SER A 128 -12.78 -3.86 8.75
C SER A 128 -12.95 -5.34 8.41
N PRO A 129 -14.02 -5.99 8.91
CA PRO A 129 -14.32 -7.37 8.54
C PRO A 129 -14.56 -7.54 7.02
N ARG A 130 -14.96 -6.47 6.32
CA ARG A 130 -15.06 -6.47 4.85
C ARG A 130 -13.73 -6.68 4.17
N VAL A 131 -12.64 -6.11 4.68
CA VAL A 131 -11.30 -6.29 4.08
C VAL A 131 -10.83 -7.74 4.21
N ILE A 132 -11.17 -8.43 5.31
CA ILE A 132 -10.90 -9.87 5.44
C ILE A 132 -11.64 -10.65 4.36
N ALA A 133 -12.96 -10.47 4.26
CA ALA A 133 -13.77 -11.18 3.28
C ALA A 133 -13.35 -10.83 1.83
N TRP A 134 -13.03 -9.57 1.57
CA TRP A 134 -12.56 -9.11 0.27
C TRP A 134 -11.22 -9.73 -0.11
N GLN A 135 -10.27 -9.83 0.83
CA GLN A 135 -8.99 -10.48 0.57
C GLN A 135 -9.18 -11.96 0.21
N ASP A 136 -10.04 -12.69 0.94
CA ASP A 136 -10.35 -14.09 0.64
C ASP A 136 -11.01 -14.24 -0.74
N LEU A 137 -11.94 -13.34 -1.10
CA LEU A 137 -12.60 -13.34 -2.42
C LEU A 137 -11.65 -13.01 -3.58
N MET A 138 -10.66 -12.13 -3.35
CA MET A 138 -9.68 -11.75 -4.36
C MET A 138 -8.72 -12.88 -4.75
N GLU A 139 -8.59 -13.94 -3.93
CA GLU A 139 -7.73 -15.09 -4.26
C GLU A 139 -8.22 -15.87 -5.49
N ASP A 140 -9.54 -15.86 -5.75
CA ASP A 140 -10.14 -16.53 -6.89
C ASP A 140 -11.34 -15.74 -7.44
N LEU A 141 -11.08 -15.00 -8.52
CA LEU A 141 -12.10 -14.30 -9.31
C LEU A 141 -12.50 -15.08 -10.57
N SER A 142 -12.26 -16.40 -10.61
CA SER A 142 -12.64 -17.21 -11.76
C SER A 142 -14.15 -17.14 -12.02
N GLY A 143 -14.52 -17.02 -13.30
CA GLY A 143 -15.90 -16.84 -13.72
C GLY A 143 -16.45 -15.41 -13.59
N LEU A 144 -15.65 -14.45 -13.12
CA LEU A 144 -15.98 -13.03 -13.28
C LEU A 144 -15.85 -12.66 -14.76
N GLU A 145 -16.88 -12.00 -15.30
CA GLU A 145 -16.93 -11.53 -16.70
C GLU A 145 -17.07 -9.98 -16.70
N PRO A 146 -15.98 -9.22 -16.47
CA PRO A 146 -16.04 -7.76 -16.39
C PRO A 146 -16.47 -7.11 -17.70
N SER A 147 -17.26 -6.04 -17.57
CA SER A 147 -17.71 -5.19 -18.66
C SER A 147 -17.36 -3.72 -18.40
N GLU A 148 -17.50 -2.87 -19.42
CA GLU A 148 -17.30 -1.43 -19.25
C GLU A 148 -18.37 -0.76 -18.38
N SER A 149 -19.57 -1.35 -18.29
CA SER A 149 -20.63 -0.86 -17.40
C SER A 149 -20.35 -1.14 -15.92
N ASP A 150 -19.35 -1.95 -15.59
CA ASP A 150 -18.98 -2.26 -14.21
C ASP A 150 -18.10 -1.18 -13.56
N TRP A 151 -17.58 -0.24 -14.36
CA TRP A 151 -16.92 0.95 -13.82
C TRP A 151 -17.94 1.89 -13.17
N VAL A 152 -17.59 2.41 -11.99
CA VAL A 152 -18.32 3.53 -11.40
C VAL A 152 -18.07 4.80 -12.23
N ASN A 153 -19.05 5.70 -12.27
CA ASN A 153 -18.84 7.01 -12.87
C ASN A 153 -17.95 7.89 -11.96
N PHE A 154 -17.48 9.02 -12.50
CA PHE A 154 -16.57 9.91 -11.76
C PHE A 154 -17.15 10.42 -10.44
N GLU A 155 -18.44 10.77 -10.40
CA GLU A 155 -19.09 11.27 -9.17
C GLU A 155 -19.09 10.19 -8.07
N GLY A 156 -19.42 8.95 -8.42
CA GLY A 156 -19.36 7.82 -7.49
C GLY A 156 -17.93 7.50 -7.06
N ALA A 157 -16.95 7.60 -7.97
CA ALA A 157 -15.54 7.46 -7.61
C ALA A 157 -15.07 8.56 -6.64
N GLU A 158 -15.42 9.83 -6.91
CA GLU A 158 -15.07 10.97 -6.05
C GLU A 158 -15.65 10.78 -4.64
N GLN A 159 -16.92 10.41 -4.53
CA GLN A 159 -17.57 10.17 -3.24
C GLN A 159 -16.94 9.00 -2.49
N ASN A 160 -16.71 7.87 -3.16
CA ASN A 160 -16.24 6.64 -2.53
C ASN A 160 -14.75 6.73 -2.12
N LEU A 161 -13.91 7.32 -2.96
CA LEU A 161 -12.46 7.29 -2.82
C LEU A 161 -11.87 8.53 -2.11
N SER A 162 -12.66 9.57 -1.86
CA SER A 162 -12.18 10.82 -1.23
C SER A 162 -11.36 10.58 0.04
N SER A 163 -11.88 9.77 0.96
CA SER A 163 -11.20 9.50 2.24
C SER A 163 -9.91 8.69 2.08
N LEU A 164 -9.85 7.79 1.10
CA LEU A 164 -8.66 7.01 0.78
C LEU A 164 -7.59 7.93 0.17
N PHE A 165 -7.96 8.78 -0.79
CA PHE A 165 -7.02 9.74 -1.37
C PHE A 165 -6.51 10.77 -0.36
N GLN A 166 -7.33 11.16 0.63
CA GLN A 166 -6.85 11.99 1.75
C GLN A 166 -5.74 11.31 2.53
N GLU A 167 -5.83 9.99 2.76
CA GLU A 167 -4.73 9.24 3.37
C GLU A 167 -3.51 9.24 2.45
N VAL A 168 -3.68 8.95 1.15
CA VAL A 168 -2.56 8.96 0.20
C VAL A 168 -1.84 10.31 0.17
N GLY A 169 -2.58 11.42 0.11
CA GLY A 169 -2.02 12.78 0.16
C GLY A 169 -1.33 13.09 1.48
N LYS A 170 -1.83 12.53 2.58
CA LYS A 170 -1.28 12.73 3.92
C LYS A 170 0.03 11.99 4.16
N VAL A 171 0.13 10.74 3.71
CA VAL A 171 1.25 9.86 4.08
C VAL A 171 2.17 9.51 2.92
N TYR A 172 1.64 9.25 1.73
CA TYR A 172 2.43 8.76 0.61
C TYR A 172 2.99 9.88 -0.26
N LEU A 173 2.17 10.89 -0.58
CA LEU A 173 2.60 11.98 -1.46
C LEU A 173 3.87 12.69 -0.95
N PRO A 174 4.01 13.06 0.34
CA PRO A 174 5.22 13.72 0.82
C PRO A 174 6.47 12.85 0.65
N ALA A 175 6.36 11.53 0.85
CA ALA A 175 7.46 10.59 0.64
C ALA A 175 7.83 10.49 -0.85
N LEU A 176 6.83 10.38 -1.73
CA LEU A 176 7.04 10.25 -3.17
C LEU A 176 7.74 11.49 -3.76
N LEU A 177 7.30 12.70 -3.37
CA LEU A 177 7.89 13.96 -3.81
C LEU A 177 9.30 14.15 -3.24
N ALA A 178 9.52 13.91 -1.95
CA ALA A 178 10.84 14.03 -1.32
C ALA A 178 11.85 13.04 -1.94
N ASN A 179 11.41 11.82 -2.21
CA ASN A 179 12.22 10.82 -2.90
C ASN A 179 12.59 11.26 -4.32
N SER A 180 11.60 11.70 -5.11
CA SER A 180 11.84 12.16 -6.47
C SER A 180 12.80 13.35 -6.53
N LEU A 181 12.67 14.29 -5.59
CA LEU A 181 13.57 15.44 -5.49
C LEU A 181 15.01 15.00 -5.17
N ALA A 182 15.19 14.12 -4.18
CA ALA A 182 16.51 13.61 -3.82
C ALA A 182 17.16 12.81 -4.96
N VAL A 183 16.39 11.98 -5.68
CA VAL A 183 16.91 11.27 -6.86
C VAL A 183 17.35 12.25 -7.94
N ALA A 184 16.58 13.31 -8.21
CA ALA A 184 16.93 14.32 -9.20
C ALA A 184 18.18 15.14 -8.82
N GLN A 185 18.46 15.27 -7.51
CA GLN A 185 19.64 15.94 -6.97
C GLN A 185 20.82 15.01 -6.70
N GLU A 186 20.71 13.72 -7.05
CA GLU A 186 21.71 12.67 -6.76
C GLU A 186 22.00 12.49 -5.27
N GLU A 187 21.06 12.90 -4.41
CA GLU A 187 21.14 12.74 -2.96
C GLU A 187 20.86 11.28 -2.57
N LYS A 188 21.62 10.75 -1.61
CA LYS A 188 21.52 9.35 -1.16
C LYS A 188 20.34 9.10 -0.22
N THR A 189 19.83 10.16 0.39
CA THR A 189 18.79 10.12 1.42
C THR A 189 17.90 11.34 1.28
N TRP A 190 16.66 11.23 1.72
CA TRP A 190 15.74 12.34 1.84
C TRP A 190 15.15 12.37 3.24
N THR A 191 14.66 13.55 3.63
CA THR A 191 13.89 13.75 4.86
C THR A 191 12.60 14.49 4.51
N ALA A 192 11.50 14.09 5.13
CA ALA A 192 10.20 14.77 5.01
C ALA A 192 9.46 14.74 6.36
N GLU A 193 8.50 15.64 6.52
CA GLU A 193 7.50 15.51 7.59
C GLU A 193 6.31 14.71 7.04
N ILE A 194 5.97 13.60 7.70
CA ILE A 194 4.89 12.70 7.30
C ILE A 194 4.01 12.45 8.53
N ASP A 195 2.75 12.88 8.44
CA ASP A 195 1.76 12.76 9.54
C ASP A 195 2.33 13.23 10.90
N GLY A 196 3.05 14.36 10.89
CA GLY A 196 3.63 14.98 12.09
C GLY A 196 4.92 14.33 12.62
N ALA A 197 5.48 13.34 11.93
CA ALA A 197 6.76 12.73 12.28
C ALA A 197 7.85 13.05 11.24
N LYS A 198 9.09 13.21 11.72
CA LYS A 198 10.26 13.28 10.84
C LYS A 198 10.52 11.89 10.26
N TRP A 199 10.44 11.79 8.94
CA TRP A 199 10.75 10.59 8.18
C TRP A 199 12.07 10.77 7.44
N GLU A 200 12.94 9.77 7.50
CA GLU A 200 14.21 9.73 6.77
C GLU A 200 14.37 8.37 6.08
N GLN A 201 14.73 8.38 4.81
CA GLN A 201 14.91 7.14 4.04
C GLN A 201 15.94 7.34 2.93
N ARG A 202 16.51 6.22 2.45
CA ARG A 202 17.35 6.25 1.24
C ARG A 202 16.54 6.63 0.02
N SER A 203 17.15 7.36 -0.89
CA SER A 203 16.57 7.63 -2.20
C SER A 203 16.43 6.33 -3.00
N PHE A 204 15.33 6.22 -3.73
CA PHE A 204 14.97 5.04 -4.47
C PHE A 204 14.60 5.43 -5.91
N PRO A 205 15.50 5.21 -6.89
CA PRO A 205 15.30 5.64 -8.27
C PRO A 205 14.05 5.07 -8.94
N TYR A 206 13.58 3.89 -8.51
CA TYR A 206 12.36 3.30 -9.06
C TYR A 206 11.11 4.11 -8.70
N GLN A 207 10.94 4.51 -7.44
CA GLN A 207 9.83 5.37 -7.00
C GLN A 207 9.80 6.73 -7.73
N ALA A 208 10.95 7.29 -8.10
CA ALA A 208 10.99 8.49 -8.93
C ALA A 208 10.43 8.25 -10.35
N LYS A 209 10.64 7.05 -10.91
CA LYS A 209 10.00 6.64 -12.19
C LYS A 209 8.50 6.48 -12.03
N CYS A 210 8.02 5.95 -10.91
CA CYS A 210 6.60 5.84 -10.63
C CYS A 210 5.90 7.21 -10.66
N LEU A 211 6.46 8.23 -10.01
CA LEU A 211 5.92 9.59 -10.07
C LEU A 211 5.87 10.13 -11.51
N LYS A 212 6.92 9.85 -12.30
CA LYS A 212 6.93 10.20 -13.73
C LYS A 212 5.81 9.50 -14.50
N TRP A 213 5.60 8.20 -14.30
CA TRP A 213 4.54 7.45 -14.98
C TRP A 213 3.15 7.94 -14.60
N ILE A 214 2.91 8.27 -13.33
CA ILE A 214 1.66 8.90 -12.88
C ILE A 214 1.39 10.20 -13.65
N ASN A 215 2.42 11.03 -13.82
CA ASN A 215 2.32 12.27 -14.59
C ASN A 215 2.10 12.00 -16.08
N ASP A 216 2.82 11.04 -16.68
CA ASP A 216 2.67 10.68 -18.09
C ASP A 216 1.23 10.19 -18.38
N GLU A 217 0.66 9.34 -17.52
CA GLU A 217 -0.73 8.88 -17.61
C GLU A 217 -1.73 10.04 -17.47
N PHE A 218 -1.52 10.96 -16.51
CA PHE A 218 -2.35 12.14 -16.38
C PHE A 218 -2.31 13.02 -17.65
N GLN A 219 -1.13 13.20 -18.24
CA GLN A 219 -0.96 14.00 -19.45
C GLN A 219 -1.57 13.37 -20.71
N ALA A 220 -1.78 12.05 -20.71
CA ALA A 220 -2.44 11.33 -21.81
C ALA A 220 -3.97 11.53 -21.82
N LEU A 221 -4.56 12.02 -20.72
CA LEU A 221 -5.99 12.31 -20.63
C LEU A 221 -6.39 13.53 -21.46
N ASN A 222 -7.67 13.61 -21.82
CA ASN A 222 -8.23 14.81 -22.46
C ASN A 222 -8.36 15.97 -21.45
N GLU A 223 -8.54 17.20 -21.95
CA GLU A 223 -8.58 18.41 -21.12
C GLU A 223 -9.71 18.41 -20.07
N SER A 224 -10.86 17.81 -20.38
CA SER A 224 -11.99 17.72 -19.46
C SER A 224 -11.65 16.82 -18.28
N ASP A 225 -11.10 15.64 -18.56
CA ASP A 225 -10.73 14.65 -17.55
C ASP A 225 -9.56 15.16 -16.69
N GLN A 226 -8.56 15.81 -17.31
CA GLN A 226 -7.46 16.46 -16.58
C GLN A 226 -7.99 17.48 -15.57
N LYS A 227 -8.95 18.31 -15.96
CA LYS A 227 -9.56 19.30 -15.08
C LYS A 227 -10.28 18.63 -13.91
N GLN A 228 -11.14 17.65 -14.19
CA GLN A 228 -11.90 16.94 -13.16
C GLN A 228 -10.98 16.23 -12.16
N ILE A 229 -9.96 15.52 -12.64
CA ILE A 229 -9.00 14.82 -11.78
C ILE A 229 -8.14 15.80 -10.99
N LYS A 230 -7.67 16.91 -11.58
CA LYS A 230 -6.89 17.92 -10.85
C LYS A 230 -7.69 18.56 -9.72
N GLU A 231 -8.97 18.86 -9.96
CA GLU A 231 -9.89 19.35 -8.92
C GLU A 231 -10.04 18.33 -7.79
N PHE A 232 -10.27 17.06 -8.11
CA PHE A 232 -10.37 15.99 -7.11
C PHE A 232 -9.07 15.84 -6.30
N LEU A 233 -7.92 15.71 -6.96
CA LEU A 233 -6.63 15.59 -6.30
C LEU A 233 -6.36 16.78 -5.37
N THR A 234 -6.71 18.00 -5.78
CA THR A 234 -6.56 19.19 -4.91
C THR A 234 -7.41 19.08 -3.65
N LYS A 235 -8.69 18.68 -3.77
CA LYS A 235 -9.61 18.52 -2.64
C LYS A 235 -9.15 17.45 -1.65
N THR A 236 -8.42 16.43 -2.11
CA THR A 236 -7.94 15.32 -1.29
C THR A 236 -6.49 15.49 -0.82
N GLY A 237 -5.90 16.68 -0.95
CA GLY A 237 -4.52 16.95 -0.52
C GLY A 237 -3.46 16.29 -1.41
N CYS A 238 -3.83 15.90 -2.63
CA CYS A 238 -2.98 15.25 -3.62
C CYS A 238 -2.58 16.17 -4.78
N GLY A 239 -2.87 17.48 -4.69
CA GLY A 239 -2.74 18.42 -5.81
C GLY A 239 -1.31 18.57 -6.36
N GLU A 240 -0.30 18.47 -5.50
CA GLU A 240 1.12 18.60 -5.87
C GLU A 240 1.68 17.36 -6.61
N LEU A 241 0.90 16.29 -6.74
CA LEU A 241 1.30 15.08 -7.46
C LEU A 241 1.54 15.35 -8.95
N ILE A 242 0.76 16.26 -9.53
CA ILE A 242 0.81 16.58 -10.95
C ILE A 242 1.74 17.78 -11.15
N ALA A 243 2.86 17.54 -11.85
CA ALA A 243 3.81 18.58 -12.20
C ALA A 243 3.15 19.64 -13.09
N GLU A 244 3.38 20.91 -12.77
CA GLU A 244 3.02 22.01 -13.66
C GLU A 244 3.92 21.99 -14.90
N LYS A 245 3.34 22.25 -16.07
CA LYS A 245 4.08 22.33 -17.34
C LYS A 245 4.92 23.60 -17.44
#